data_AF-A0A958K759-F1
#
_entry.id   AF-A0A958K759-F1
#
_cell.length_a   1.000
_cell.length_b   1.000
_cell.length_c   1.000
_cell.angle_alpha   90.00
_cell.angle_beta   90.00
_cell.angle_gamma   90.00
#
_symmetry.space_group_name_H-M   'P 1'
#
loop_
_entity.id
_entity.type
_entity.pdbx_description
1 polymer ?
#
loop_
_entity_poly.entity_id
_entity_poly.type
_entity_poly.pdbx_seq_one_letter_code
_entity_poly.pdbx_strand_id
1 'polypeptide(L)'
;MSCRIESFKLIEKPWGSEELIEVNSRYACKKIVLRKGTRSSLQSHQWKLETIYVLTGSLELETCSETGEFSKEIFRQGEAYTIPSGIIHRVTALEDLIVLEVSTPELDDVVRYEDDYNRTAKPRVCILAAGMGTRSRSQGEGVHKALLPLGNQAVLSQIVGQFSIGTHFVIAVGHCGDQIRQYMELAHPERECTFVEVDNYDGPGSGPGYSLFACKEYLNEPFVFTAVDTLVPHRLPEFQGNWIGVSKVSDPENWCTVDADDDGAV
;
A
#
# COMPACT_ATOMS: atom_id res chain seq x y z
N MET A 1 -20.01 -4.10 -27.23
CA MET A 1 -19.14 -3.73 -26.09
C MET A 1 -17.92 -4.62 -26.15
N SER A 2 -16.78 -4.09 -26.59
CA SER A 2 -15.52 -4.83 -26.62
C SER A 2 -14.88 -4.66 -25.24
N CYS A 3 -15.03 -5.66 -24.37
CA CYS A 3 -14.25 -5.76 -23.14
C CYS A 3 -12.79 -5.99 -23.55
N ARG A 4 -11.95 -4.96 -23.46
CA ARG A 4 -10.49 -5.13 -23.54
C ARG A 4 -10.07 -5.72 -22.19
N ILE A 5 -9.64 -6.97 -22.20
CA ILE A 5 -9.03 -7.62 -21.05
C ILE A 5 -7.65 -6.98 -20.88
N GLU A 6 -7.53 -6.04 -19.94
CA GLU A 6 -6.22 -5.66 -19.41
C GLU A 6 -5.61 -6.89 -18.74
N SER A 7 -4.30 -7.11 -18.93
CA SER A 7 -3.61 -8.32 -18.49
C SER A 7 -3.82 -8.58 -16.99
N PHE A 8 -4.46 -9.71 -16.65
CA PHE A 8 -4.63 -10.16 -15.26
C PHE A 8 -3.27 -10.34 -14.59
N LYS A 9 -3.09 -9.78 -13.39
CA LYS A 9 -1.84 -9.88 -12.64
C LYS A 9 -1.89 -11.13 -11.77
N LEU A 10 -1.25 -12.20 -12.23
CA LEU A 10 -0.94 -13.37 -11.39
C LEU A 10 0.20 -13.00 -10.45
N ILE A 11 0.00 -13.22 -9.15
CA ILE A 11 0.98 -12.95 -8.10
C ILE A 11 1.24 -14.27 -7.39
N GLU A 12 2.47 -14.76 -7.50
CA GLU A 12 2.95 -15.91 -6.74
C GLU A 12 3.06 -15.54 -5.25
N LYS A 13 2.58 -16.44 -4.39
CA LYS A 13 2.62 -16.27 -2.94
C LYS A 13 3.22 -17.51 -2.29
N PRO A 14 3.78 -17.40 -1.07
CA PRO A 14 4.38 -18.55 -0.38
C PRO A 14 3.43 -19.76 -0.24
N TRP A 15 2.13 -19.51 -0.09
CA TRP A 15 1.08 -20.52 0.02
C TRP A 15 0.50 -21.02 -1.32
N GLY A 16 0.82 -20.37 -2.44
CA GLY A 16 0.25 -20.68 -3.75
C GLY A 16 0.26 -19.46 -4.66
N SER A 17 -0.89 -19.00 -5.12
CA SER A 17 -0.97 -17.83 -6.01
C SER A 17 -2.31 -17.10 -5.90
N GLU A 18 -2.31 -15.79 -6.17
CA GLU A 18 -3.54 -15.02 -6.41
C GLU A 18 -3.56 -14.46 -7.83
N GLU A 19 -4.71 -14.55 -8.49
CA GLU A 19 -4.98 -13.94 -9.79
C GLU A 19 -6.08 -12.90 -9.61
N LEU A 20 -5.78 -11.64 -9.87
CA LEU A 20 -6.76 -10.56 -9.84
C LEU A 20 -7.59 -10.59 -11.13
N ILE A 21 -8.84 -11.03 -11.04
CA ILE A 21 -9.76 -11.16 -12.19
C ILE A 21 -10.38 -9.80 -12.52
N GLU A 22 -10.89 -9.07 -11.54
CA GLU A 22 -11.49 -7.77 -11.81
C GLU A 22 -11.38 -6.85 -10.60
N VAL A 23 -11.21 -5.56 -10.87
CA VAL A 23 -11.40 -4.50 -9.89
C VAL A 23 -12.13 -3.36 -10.56
N ASN A 24 -13.20 -2.89 -9.93
CA ASN A 24 -13.90 -1.69 -10.33
C ASN A 24 -14.34 -0.91 -9.09
N SER A 25 -15.14 0.15 -9.27
CA SER A 25 -15.58 1.00 -8.15
C SER A 25 -16.59 0.34 -7.20
N ARG A 26 -17.01 -0.90 -7.46
CA ARG A 26 -18.03 -1.61 -6.68
C ARG A 26 -17.53 -2.91 -6.09
N TYR A 27 -16.63 -3.61 -6.77
CA TYR A 27 -16.11 -4.89 -6.28
C TYR A 27 -14.70 -5.17 -6.78
N ALA A 28 -14.06 -6.10 -6.08
CA ALA A 28 -12.89 -6.82 -6.57
C ALA A 28 -13.17 -8.32 -6.60
N CYS A 29 -12.63 -9.01 -7.59
CA CYS A 29 -12.74 -10.45 -7.76
C CYS A 29 -11.34 -11.04 -7.94
N LYS A 30 -11.03 -12.07 -7.16
CA LYS A 30 -9.78 -12.80 -7.20
C LYS A 30 -10.03 -14.29 -7.30
N LYS A 31 -9.16 -14.98 -8.02
CA LYS A 31 -9.00 -16.42 -7.91
C LYS A 31 -7.76 -16.70 -7.08
N ILE A 32 -7.93 -17.48 -6.02
CA ILE A 32 -6.86 -17.80 -5.07
C ILE A 32 -6.64 -19.30 -5.10
N VAL A 33 -5.38 -19.70 -5.26
CA VAL A 33 -4.93 -21.09 -5.24
C VAL A 33 -4.05 -21.27 -4.03
N LEU A 34 -4.39 -22.22 -3.16
CA LEU A 34 -3.61 -22.60 -1.99
C LEU A 34 -3.19 -24.06 -2.10
N ARG A 35 -1.93 -24.34 -1.72
CA ARG A 35 -1.43 -25.71 -1.60
C ARG A 35 -1.94 -26.34 -0.31
N LYS A 36 -2.18 -27.65 -0.31
CA LYS A 36 -2.58 -28.40 0.88
C LYS A 36 -1.68 -28.09 2.08
N GLY A 37 -2.30 -27.85 3.24
CA GLY A 37 -1.63 -27.57 4.50
C GLY A 37 -1.14 -26.14 4.67
N THR A 38 -1.27 -25.29 3.66
CA THR A 38 -0.98 -23.85 3.76
C THR A 38 -2.20 -23.09 4.26
N ARG A 39 -1.96 -21.91 4.84
CA ARG A 39 -3.03 -21.04 5.36
C ARG A 39 -2.76 -19.58 5.09
N SER A 40 -3.81 -18.75 5.09
CA SER A 40 -3.69 -17.31 5.10
C SER A 40 -3.09 -16.81 6.42
N SER A 41 -2.72 -15.53 6.48
CA SER A 41 -2.54 -14.85 7.76
C SER A 41 -3.85 -14.90 8.56
N LEU A 42 -3.75 -14.83 9.89
CA LEU A 42 -4.89 -14.45 10.71
C LEU A 42 -5.11 -12.95 10.50
N GLN A 43 -6.28 -12.57 10.00
CA GLN A 43 -6.50 -11.23 9.51
C GLN A 43 -7.93 -10.74 9.76
N SER A 44 -8.13 -9.43 9.62
CA SER A 44 -9.44 -8.80 9.57
C SER A 44 -9.43 -7.66 8.56
N HIS A 45 -10.61 -7.12 8.29
CA HIS A 45 -10.85 -6.00 7.39
C HIS A 45 -11.63 -4.92 8.14
N GLN A 46 -11.27 -3.65 8.01
CA GLN A 46 -11.99 -2.57 8.68
C GLN A 46 -13.33 -2.25 7.99
N TRP A 47 -13.35 -2.32 6.67
CA TRP A 47 -14.44 -1.92 5.77
C TRP A 47 -14.80 -3.03 4.78
N LYS A 48 -13.81 -3.77 4.27
CA LYS A 48 -13.98 -4.78 3.25
C LYS A 48 -14.88 -5.91 3.76
N LEU A 49 -15.90 -6.19 2.97
CA LEU A 49 -16.71 -7.40 3.09
C LEU A 49 -16.30 -8.34 1.95
N GLU A 50 -16.10 -9.61 2.26
CA GLU A 50 -15.68 -10.60 1.26
C GLU A 50 -16.49 -11.88 1.34
N THR A 51 -16.69 -12.51 0.18
CA THR A 51 -17.32 -13.82 0.04
C THR A 51 -16.34 -14.76 -0.62
N ILE A 52 -16.08 -15.88 0.03
CA ILE A 52 -15.23 -16.96 -0.47
C ILE A 52 -16.14 -18.07 -0.99
N TYR A 53 -15.97 -18.46 -2.25
CA TYR A 53 -16.63 -19.59 -2.90
C TYR A 53 -15.62 -20.67 -3.24
N VAL A 54 -15.84 -21.90 -2.79
CA VAL A 54 -14.92 -23.02 -3.01
C VAL A 54 -15.14 -23.62 -4.40
N LEU A 55 -14.19 -23.41 -5.32
CA LEU A 55 -14.23 -23.99 -6.66
C LEU A 55 -13.83 -25.46 -6.66
N THR A 56 -12.76 -25.82 -5.94
CA THR A 56 -12.25 -27.19 -5.82
C THR A 56 -11.49 -27.38 -4.51
N GLY A 57 -11.51 -28.59 -3.95
CA GLY A 57 -10.82 -28.92 -2.69
C GLY A 57 -11.68 -28.61 -1.46
N SER A 58 -11.03 -28.47 -0.31
CA SER A 58 -11.66 -28.19 0.98
C SER A 58 -10.91 -27.14 1.80
N LEU A 59 -11.71 -26.27 2.42
CA LEU A 59 -11.35 -25.07 3.18
C LEU A 59 -11.74 -25.31 4.65
N GLU A 60 -10.82 -25.08 5.59
CA GLU A 60 -11.18 -24.80 6.98
C GLU A 60 -11.14 -23.29 7.19
N LEU A 61 -12.28 -22.70 7.54
CA LEU A 61 -12.40 -21.29 7.92
C LEU A 61 -12.45 -21.19 9.44
N GLU A 62 -11.46 -20.52 10.01
CA GLU A 62 -11.43 -20.12 11.42
C GLU A 62 -11.95 -18.69 11.51
N THR A 63 -12.92 -18.43 12.39
CA THR A 63 -13.46 -17.08 12.66
C THR A 63 -13.52 -16.81 14.16
N CYS A 64 -13.41 -15.53 14.54
CA CYS A 64 -13.52 -15.08 15.92
C CYS A 64 -14.86 -14.36 16.13
N SER A 65 -15.56 -14.72 17.21
CA SER A 65 -16.79 -14.04 17.64
C SER A 65 -16.50 -12.68 18.28
N GLU A 66 -17.55 -11.87 18.48
CA GLU A 66 -17.45 -10.62 19.23
C GLU A 66 -16.97 -10.80 20.68
N THR A 67 -17.14 -12.00 21.25
CA THR A 67 -16.68 -12.34 22.61
C THR A 67 -15.23 -12.82 22.64
N GLY A 68 -14.56 -12.92 21.49
CA GLY A 68 -13.18 -13.38 21.38
C GLY A 68 -13.02 -14.90 21.27
N GLU A 69 -14.12 -15.64 21.06
CA GLU A 69 -14.08 -17.09 20.93
C GLU A 69 -13.89 -17.50 19.47
N PHE A 70 -12.95 -18.41 19.21
CA PHE A 70 -12.69 -18.92 17.87
C PHE A 70 -13.55 -20.15 17.57
N SER A 71 -14.14 -20.18 16.38
CA SER A 71 -14.82 -21.35 15.80
C SER A 71 -14.20 -21.74 14.47
N LYS A 72 -14.37 -23.00 14.09
CA LYS A 72 -13.86 -23.56 12.84
C LYS A 72 -14.96 -24.26 12.09
N GLU A 73 -15.07 -23.97 10.80
CA GLU A 73 -16.04 -24.56 9.90
C GLU A 73 -15.36 -25.05 8.62
N ILE A 74 -15.80 -26.20 8.10
CA ILE A 74 -15.23 -26.80 6.89
C ILE A 74 -16.19 -26.57 5.72
N PHE A 75 -15.69 -25.95 4.68
CA PHE A 75 -16.38 -25.73 3.42
C PHE A 75 -15.74 -26.57 2.31
N ARG A 76 -16.59 -27.15 1.46
CA ARG A 76 -16.24 -28.01 0.34
C ARG A 76 -16.66 -27.36 -0.97
N GLN A 77 -16.24 -27.96 -2.07
CA GLN A 77 -16.61 -27.54 -3.41
C GLN A 77 -18.12 -27.22 -3.53
N GLY A 78 -18.41 -26.04 -4.06
CA GLY A 78 -19.77 -25.54 -4.26
C GLY A 78 -20.34 -24.73 -3.10
N GLU A 79 -19.67 -24.75 -1.94
CA GLU A 79 -20.08 -23.98 -0.76
C GLU A 79 -19.43 -22.60 -0.73
N ALA A 80 -20.08 -21.67 -0.05
CA ALA A 80 -19.64 -20.29 0.07
C ALA A 80 -19.80 -19.80 1.51
N TYR A 81 -18.96 -18.85 1.89
CA TYR A 81 -19.11 -18.11 3.13
C TYR A 81 -18.82 -16.63 2.92
N THR A 82 -19.63 -15.77 3.53
CA THR A 82 -19.40 -14.33 3.53
C THR A 82 -18.84 -13.92 4.87
N ILE A 83 -17.66 -13.31 4.85
CA ILE A 83 -16.93 -12.77 5.99
C ILE A 83 -17.31 -11.28 6.09
N PRO A 84 -18.09 -10.90 7.11
CA PRO A 84 -18.41 -9.50 7.36
C PRO A 84 -17.17 -8.70 7.75
N SER A 85 -17.20 -7.39 7.49
CA SER A 85 -16.18 -6.46 7.96
C SER A 85 -16.00 -6.54 9.48
N GLY A 86 -14.76 -6.45 9.95
CA GLY A 86 -14.36 -6.53 11.36
C GLY A 86 -14.13 -7.94 11.89
N ILE A 87 -14.59 -8.99 11.20
CA ILE A 87 -14.40 -10.38 11.66
C ILE A 87 -12.95 -10.81 11.47
N ILE A 88 -12.31 -11.20 12.57
CA ILE A 88 -10.99 -11.86 12.53
C ILE A 88 -11.21 -13.27 11.99
N HIS A 89 -10.48 -13.62 10.93
CA HIS A 89 -10.62 -14.90 10.26
C HIS A 89 -9.29 -15.42 9.69
N ARG A 90 -9.27 -16.71 9.38
CA ARG A 90 -8.15 -17.41 8.73
C ARG A 90 -8.67 -18.53 7.86
N VAL A 91 -8.10 -18.64 6.66
CA VAL A 91 -8.39 -19.69 5.68
C VAL A 91 -7.25 -20.71 5.69
N THR A 92 -7.56 -21.97 5.93
CA THR A 92 -6.60 -23.09 5.85
C THR A 92 -7.02 -24.07 4.77
N ALA A 93 -6.10 -24.42 3.88
CA ALA A 93 -6.33 -25.39 2.81
C ALA A 93 -6.13 -26.82 3.34
N LEU A 94 -7.21 -27.61 3.42
CA LEU A 94 -7.14 -29.02 3.85
C LEU A 94 -6.70 -29.95 2.70
N GLU A 95 -6.91 -29.50 1.47
CA GLU A 95 -6.48 -30.09 0.20
C GLU A 95 -5.89 -28.99 -0.70
N ASP A 96 -5.39 -29.34 -1.88
CA ASP A 96 -5.12 -28.30 -2.88
C ASP A 96 -6.44 -27.61 -3.21
N LEU A 97 -6.46 -26.31 -2.95
CA LEU A 97 -7.68 -25.52 -2.81
C LEU A 97 -7.67 -24.41 -3.87
N ILE A 98 -8.78 -24.28 -4.59
CA ILE A 98 -9.04 -23.14 -5.45
C ILE A 98 -10.33 -22.48 -4.96
N VAL A 99 -10.26 -21.18 -4.67
CA VAL A 99 -11.41 -20.37 -4.28
C VAL A 99 -11.56 -19.16 -5.19
N LEU A 100 -12.79 -18.70 -5.35
CA LEU A 100 -13.09 -17.35 -5.82
C LEU A 100 -13.39 -16.49 -4.59
N GLU A 101 -12.70 -15.38 -4.47
CA GLU A 101 -12.99 -14.33 -3.50
C GLU A 101 -13.61 -13.15 -4.24
N VAL A 102 -14.81 -12.74 -3.83
CA VAL A 102 -15.45 -11.52 -4.31
C VAL A 102 -15.66 -10.60 -3.12
N SER A 103 -15.21 -9.35 -3.24
CA SER A 103 -15.29 -8.39 -2.14
C SER A 103 -15.71 -7.02 -2.61
N THR A 104 -16.01 -6.13 -1.66
CA THR A 104 -15.98 -4.69 -1.90
C THR A 104 -14.56 -4.24 -2.36
N PRO A 105 -14.38 -3.07 -2.98
CA PRO A 105 -13.18 -2.75 -3.77
C PRO A 105 -11.93 -2.42 -2.92
N GLU A 106 -12.02 -2.41 -1.59
CA GLU A 106 -10.95 -2.03 -0.65
C GLU A 106 -9.87 -3.13 -0.53
N LEU A 107 -9.15 -3.41 -1.61
CA LEU A 107 -8.15 -4.49 -1.69
C LEU A 107 -7.04 -4.45 -0.64
N ASP A 108 -6.74 -3.26 -0.14
CA ASP A 108 -5.63 -3.00 0.77
C ASP A 108 -6.06 -2.92 2.24
N ASP A 109 -7.35 -3.09 2.51
CA ASP A 109 -7.94 -3.09 3.84
C ASP A 109 -7.71 -4.42 4.55
N VAL A 110 -6.45 -4.73 4.88
CA VAL A 110 -6.09 -5.97 5.58
C VAL A 110 -5.23 -5.66 6.80
N VAL A 111 -5.75 -5.99 7.97
CA VAL A 111 -5.04 -6.00 9.25
C VAL A 111 -4.60 -7.43 9.54
N ARG A 112 -3.31 -7.65 9.84
CA ARG A 112 -2.75 -9.00 10.09
C ARG A 112 -2.36 -9.13 11.56
N TYR A 113 -2.74 -10.24 12.19
CA TYR A 113 -2.45 -10.57 13.59
C TYR A 113 -1.38 -11.65 13.73
N GLU A 114 -1.40 -12.65 12.84
CA GLU A 114 -0.42 -13.73 12.79
C GLU A 114 -0.12 -14.08 11.32
N ASP A 115 1.16 -14.21 10.97
CA ASP A 115 1.58 -14.59 9.62
C ASP A 115 2.72 -15.62 9.64
N ASP A 116 2.52 -16.75 8.97
CA ASP A 116 3.49 -17.86 8.95
C ASP A 116 4.68 -17.60 8.00
N TYR A 117 4.52 -16.64 7.10
CA TYR A 117 5.46 -16.46 5.98
C TYR A 117 6.45 -15.32 6.22
N ASN A 118 6.53 -14.81 7.46
CA ASN A 118 7.37 -13.66 7.82
C ASN A 118 7.28 -12.52 6.80
N ARG A 119 6.07 -12.22 6.27
CA ARG A 119 5.92 -11.04 5.42
C ARG A 119 6.32 -9.84 6.27
N THR A 120 7.35 -9.14 5.82
CA THR A 120 7.93 -8.00 6.54
C THR A 120 6.82 -7.03 6.92
N ALA A 121 6.89 -6.51 8.16
CA ALA A 121 6.02 -5.43 8.61
C ALA A 121 5.96 -4.34 7.52
N LYS A 122 4.78 -3.76 7.32
CA LYS A 122 4.59 -2.71 6.31
C LYS A 122 5.64 -1.63 6.57
N PRO A 123 6.44 -1.24 5.57
CA PRO A 123 7.46 -0.25 5.80
C PRO A 123 6.80 1.08 6.18
N ARG A 124 7.46 1.88 7.00
CA ARG A 124 7.06 3.28 7.16
C ARG A 124 7.26 4.02 5.84
N VAL A 125 6.47 5.06 5.62
CA VAL A 125 6.63 5.90 4.43
C VAL A 125 7.02 7.30 4.86
N CYS A 126 8.24 7.70 4.53
CA CYS A 126 8.72 9.05 4.73
C CYS A 126 8.41 9.91 3.50
N ILE A 127 7.59 10.95 3.67
CA ILE A 127 7.28 11.91 2.60
C ILE A 127 8.00 13.23 2.90
N LEU A 128 8.87 13.66 1.99
CA LEU A 128 9.58 14.94 2.11
C LEU A 128 8.76 16.05 1.47
N ALA A 129 8.16 16.91 2.31
CA ALA A 129 7.25 17.96 1.90
C ALA A 129 7.61 19.33 2.52
N ALA A 130 8.86 19.53 2.95
CA ALA A 130 9.28 20.77 3.62
C ALA A 130 9.62 21.93 2.67
N GLY A 131 9.99 21.61 1.42
CA GLY A 131 10.58 22.57 0.49
C GLY A 131 9.57 23.53 -0.17
N MET A 132 10.03 24.75 -0.47
CA MET A 132 9.21 25.84 -1.01
C MET A 132 8.71 25.66 -2.46
N GLY A 133 9.16 24.64 -3.19
CA GLY A 133 8.72 24.41 -4.58
C GLY A 133 9.05 25.54 -5.56
N THR A 134 10.15 26.27 -5.34
CA THR A 134 10.51 27.49 -6.08
C THR A 134 10.58 27.33 -7.61
N ARG A 135 10.88 26.13 -8.10
CA ARG A 135 10.96 25.78 -9.53
C ARG A 135 9.59 25.60 -10.21
N SER A 136 8.51 25.49 -9.43
CA SER A 136 7.14 25.19 -9.92
C SER A 136 6.14 26.34 -9.69
N ARG A 137 6.64 27.55 -9.42
CA ARG A 137 5.88 28.73 -8.96
C ARG A 137 4.82 29.31 -9.93
N SER A 138 4.57 28.69 -11.09
CA SER A 138 3.55 29.18 -12.03
C SER A 138 2.11 28.73 -11.72
N GLN A 139 1.90 27.86 -10.72
CA GLN A 139 0.56 27.38 -10.34
C GLN A 139 0.34 27.50 -8.82
N GLY A 140 -0.47 28.48 -8.41
CA GLY A 140 -0.99 28.63 -7.04
C GLY A 140 -0.11 29.46 -6.10
N GLU A 141 -0.32 30.77 -6.07
CA GLU A 141 0.22 31.61 -4.97
C GLU A 141 -0.37 31.11 -3.63
N GLY A 142 0.49 30.68 -2.72
CA GLY A 142 0.11 30.34 -1.34
C GLY A 142 -0.37 28.91 -1.10
N VAL A 143 -0.47 28.05 -2.12
CA VAL A 143 -0.83 26.62 -1.94
C VAL A 143 0.44 25.76 -1.97
N HIS A 144 0.58 24.86 -1.01
CA HIS A 144 1.71 23.93 -0.99
C HIS A 144 1.68 22.98 -2.20
N LYS A 145 2.83 22.72 -2.83
CA LYS A 145 2.92 21.91 -4.08
C LYS A 145 2.31 20.50 -3.96
N ALA A 146 2.38 19.92 -2.76
CA ALA A 146 1.78 18.62 -2.44
C ALA A 146 0.25 18.61 -2.63
N LEU A 147 -0.39 19.77 -2.55
CA LEU A 147 -1.83 19.94 -2.61
C LEU A 147 -2.29 20.40 -4.01
N LEU A 148 -1.36 20.58 -4.94
CA LEU A 148 -1.74 20.89 -6.32
C LEU A 148 -2.54 19.72 -6.91
N PRO A 149 -3.62 20.01 -7.65
CA PRO A 149 -4.42 18.97 -8.27
C PRO A 149 -3.65 18.34 -9.44
N LEU A 150 -3.63 17.02 -9.48
CA LEU A 150 -3.18 16.24 -10.63
C LEU A 150 -4.27 15.22 -10.99
N GLY A 151 -4.91 15.45 -12.14
CA GLY A 151 -6.14 14.74 -12.47
C GLY A 151 -7.27 15.14 -11.50
N ASN A 152 -7.85 14.14 -10.81
CA ASN A 152 -8.98 14.35 -9.89
C ASN A 152 -8.59 14.31 -8.40
N GLN A 153 -7.30 14.29 -8.08
CA GLN A 153 -6.80 14.20 -6.70
C GLN A 153 -5.59 15.13 -6.51
N ALA A 154 -5.28 15.47 -5.25
CA ALA A 154 -4.03 16.15 -4.93
C ALA A 154 -2.82 15.23 -5.15
N VAL A 155 -1.65 15.80 -5.47
CA VAL A 155 -0.39 15.07 -5.58
C VAL A 155 -0.12 14.20 -4.35
N LEU A 156 -0.35 14.73 -3.14
CA LEU A 156 -0.18 13.99 -1.90
C LEU A 156 -1.10 12.76 -1.81
N SER A 157 -2.34 12.89 -2.27
CA SER A 157 -3.31 11.78 -2.30
C SER A 157 -2.89 10.68 -3.27
N GLN A 158 -2.30 11.04 -4.40
CA GLN A 158 -1.75 10.08 -5.35
C GLN A 158 -0.60 9.28 -4.72
N ILE A 159 0.28 9.94 -3.95
CA ILE A 159 1.39 9.28 -3.25
C ILE A 159 0.87 8.36 -2.14
N VAL A 160 0.00 8.88 -1.26
CA VAL A 160 -0.58 8.12 -0.14
C VAL A 160 -1.36 6.90 -0.64
N GLY A 161 -2.08 7.05 -1.76
CA GLY A 161 -2.85 5.97 -2.41
C GLY A 161 -2.00 4.82 -2.95
N GLN A 162 -0.68 4.97 -3.10
CA GLN A 162 0.21 3.87 -3.50
C GLN A 162 0.42 2.84 -2.38
N PHE A 163 0.10 3.20 -1.14
CA PHE A 163 0.37 2.38 0.04
C PHE A 163 -0.92 1.90 0.69
N SER A 164 -0.87 0.66 1.18
CA SER A 164 -2.03 0.02 1.80
C SER A 164 -2.48 0.68 3.11
N ILE A 165 -3.74 0.48 3.50
CA ILE A 165 -4.29 0.97 4.79
C ILE A 165 -3.48 0.39 5.95
N GLY A 166 -3.26 1.17 7.02
CA GLY A 166 -2.39 0.79 8.14
C GLY A 166 -0.89 0.98 7.89
N THR A 167 -0.50 1.59 6.76
CA THR A 167 0.87 2.10 6.57
C THR A 167 1.04 3.39 7.37
N HIS A 168 2.10 3.46 8.19
CA HIS A 168 2.42 4.66 8.97
C HIS A 168 3.24 5.65 8.13
N PHE A 169 2.76 6.89 8.03
CA PHE A 169 3.42 7.95 7.29
C PHE A 169 4.21 8.88 8.23
N VAL A 170 5.45 9.18 7.87
CA VAL A 170 6.28 10.19 8.52
C VAL A 170 6.47 11.34 7.53
N ILE A 171 5.81 12.46 7.75
CA ILE A 171 5.76 13.57 6.79
C ILE A 171 6.65 14.71 7.30
N ALA A 172 7.75 14.96 6.60
CA ALA A 172 8.63 16.08 6.87
C ALA A 172 7.99 17.36 6.31
N VAL A 173 7.56 18.26 7.20
CA VAL A 173 6.88 19.51 6.87
C VAL A 173 7.77 20.71 7.17
N GLY A 174 7.54 21.81 6.47
CA GLY A 174 8.31 23.04 6.61
C GLY A 174 7.47 24.21 6.12
N HIS A 175 7.84 24.81 4.98
CA HIS A 175 7.03 25.86 4.37
C HIS A 175 5.58 25.40 4.13
N CYS A 176 4.59 26.14 4.66
CA CYS A 176 3.16 25.79 4.59
C CYS A 176 2.80 24.41 5.19
N GLY A 177 3.56 23.91 6.17
CA GLY A 177 3.34 22.61 6.81
C GLY A 177 1.92 22.39 7.34
N ASP A 178 1.28 23.42 7.87
CA ASP A 178 -0.11 23.34 8.39
C ASP A 178 -1.12 22.91 7.32
N GLN A 179 -0.92 23.31 6.06
CA GLN A 179 -1.81 22.89 4.97
C GLN A 179 -1.74 21.39 4.74
N ILE A 180 -0.53 20.81 4.83
CA ILE A 180 -0.31 19.37 4.66
C ILE A 180 -0.97 18.61 5.82
N ARG A 181 -0.75 19.08 7.06
CA ARG A 181 -1.33 18.48 8.27
C ARG A 181 -2.85 18.44 8.20
N GLN A 182 -3.47 19.59 7.97
CA GLN A 182 -4.93 19.71 7.84
C GLN A 182 -5.47 18.87 6.67
N TYR A 183 -4.77 18.83 5.54
CA TYR A 183 -5.20 18.03 4.40
C TYR A 183 -5.21 16.53 4.72
N MET A 184 -4.16 16.01 5.36
CA MET A 184 -4.11 14.60 5.75
C MET A 184 -5.21 14.26 6.75
N GLU A 185 -5.44 15.11 7.76
CA GLU A 185 -6.51 14.91 8.76
C GLU A 185 -7.91 14.92 8.14
N LEU A 186 -8.16 15.76 7.14
CA LEU A 186 -9.48 15.91 6.52
C LEU A 186 -9.72 14.92 5.37
N ALA A 187 -8.73 14.70 4.52
CA ALA A 187 -8.87 13.91 3.29
C ALA A 187 -8.47 12.44 3.47
N HIS A 188 -7.65 12.12 4.48
CA HIS A 188 -7.13 10.77 4.75
C HIS A 188 -7.19 10.44 6.26
N PRO A 189 -8.35 10.61 6.93
CA PRO A 189 -8.48 10.40 8.38
C PRO A 189 -8.17 8.96 8.81
N GLU A 190 -8.22 8.01 7.89
CA GLU A 190 -7.88 6.61 8.12
C GLU A 190 -6.36 6.33 8.15
N ARG A 191 -5.53 7.32 7.81
CA ARG A 191 -4.07 7.17 7.73
C ARG A 191 -3.39 7.61 9.01
N GLU A 192 -2.51 6.75 9.51
CA GLU A 192 -1.66 7.07 10.64
C GLU A 192 -0.49 7.95 10.17
N CYS A 193 -0.39 9.17 10.70
CA CYS A 193 0.61 10.16 10.27
C CYS A 193 1.36 10.76 11.47
N THR A 194 2.68 10.82 11.36
CA THR A 194 3.56 11.62 12.22
C THR A 194 4.12 12.78 11.39
N PHE A 195 3.96 14.02 11.88
CA PHE A 195 4.50 15.20 11.21
C PHE A 195 5.79 15.65 11.90
N VAL A 196 6.85 15.85 11.11
CA VAL A 196 8.17 16.29 11.60
C VAL A 196 8.46 17.67 11.04
N GLU A 197 8.63 18.65 11.92
CA GLU A 197 8.98 20.02 11.52
C GLU A 197 10.45 20.09 11.10
N VAL A 198 10.70 20.55 9.88
CA VAL A 198 12.03 20.83 9.34
C VAL A 198 12.26 22.33 9.47
N ASP A 199 13.22 22.70 10.31
CA ASP A 199 13.56 24.09 10.62
C ASP A 199 14.31 24.79 9.48
N ASN A 200 15.17 24.08 8.75
CA ASN A 200 15.96 24.60 7.63
C ASN A 200 15.52 23.99 6.29
N TYR A 201 14.59 24.67 5.60
CA TYR A 201 14.06 24.24 4.31
C TYR A 201 14.44 25.14 3.11
N ASP A 202 15.09 26.29 3.35
CA ASP A 202 15.49 27.25 2.32
C ASP A 202 16.90 27.85 2.51
N GLY A 203 17.56 27.58 3.64
CA GLY A 203 18.89 28.08 3.96
C GLY A 203 20.04 27.20 3.46
N PRO A 204 21.30 27.65 3.64
CA PRO A 204 22.47 26.81 3.40
C PRO A 204 22.40 25.50 4.17
N GLY A 205 22.71 24.38 3.50
CA GLY A 205 22.62 23.04 4.10
C GLY A 205 21.20 22.45 4.14
N SER A 206 20.19 23.17 3.66
CA SER A 206 18.86 22.60 3.41
C SER A 206 18.88 21.58 2.26
N GLY A 207 17.91 20.67 2.26
CA GLY A 207 17.71 19.72 1.17
C GLY A 207 17.09 18.40 1.62
N PRO A 208 16.81 17.48 0.69
CA PRO A 208 16.15 16.21 0.99
C PRO A 208 16.87 15.37 2.05
N GLY A 209 18.21 15.35 2.03
CA GLY A 209 19.00 14.63 3.04
C GLY A 209 18.85 15.20 4.46
N TYR A 210 18.79 16.53 4.60
CA TYR A 210 18.54 17.17 5.89
C TYR A 210 17.14 16.88 6.41
N SER A 211 16.13 17.02 5.54
CA SER A 211 14.73 16.69 5.88
C SER A 211 14.56 15.23 6.28
N LEU A 212 15.19 14.30 5.56
CA LEU A 212 15.16 12.87 5.91
C LEU A 212 15.87 12.60 7.25
N PHE A 213 17.00 13.27 7.51
CA PHE A 213 17.72 13.14 8.78
C PHE A 213 16.91 13.66 9.97
N ALA A 214 16.12 14.74 9.80
CA ALA A 214 15.21 15.21 10.82
C ALA A 214 14.18 14.13 11.23
N CYS A 215 13.80 13.26 10.31
CA CYS A 215 12.86 12.16 10.55
C CYS A 215 13.48 10.91 11.18
N LYS A 216 14.81 10.86 11.41
CA LYS A 216 15.55 9.63 11.77
C LYS A 216 14.96 8.85 12.95
N GLU A 217 14.42 9.54 13.96
CA GLU A 217 13.89 8.91 15.18
C GLU A 217 12.67 8.02 14.88
N TYR A 218 11.96 8.35 13.80
CA TYR A 218 10.76 7.65 13.33
C TYR A 218 11.06 6.66 12.20
N LEU A 219 12.32 6.46 11.80
CA LEU A 219 12.71 5.63 10.65
C LEU A 219 13.68 4.49 11.05
N ASN A 220 13.62 4.04 12.30
CA ASN A 220 14.44 2.94 12.85
C ASN A 220 13.92 1.53 12.49
N GLU A 221 13.14 1.41 11.43
CA GLU A 221 12.55 0.18 10.91
C GLU A 221 12.47 0.28 9.37
N PRO A 222 12.17 -0.80 8.62
CA PRO A 222 12.08 -0.73 7.17
C PRO A 222 11.20 0.44 6.71
N PHE A 223 11.71 1.27 5.80
CA PHE A 223 11.00 2.44 5.32
C PHE A 223 11.19 2.67 3.84
N VAL A 224 10.21 3.33 3.23
CA VAL A 224 10.29 3.92 1.90
C VAL A 224 10.39 5.42 2.08
N PHE A 225 11.26 6.09 1.35
CA PHE A 225 11.25 7.55 1.28
C PHE A 225 10.83 8.00 -0.12
N THR A 226 10.10 9.09 -0.20
CA THR A 226 9.78 9.77 -1.46
C THR A 226 9.69 11.28 -1.25
N ALA A 227 10.11 12.05 -2.25
CA ALA A 227 9.83 13.47 -2.28
C ALA A 227 8.39 13.70 -2.75
N VAL A 228 7.72 14.74 -2.23
CA VAL A 228 6.31 14.97 -2.54
C VAL A 228 6.04 15.38 -3.99
N ASP A 229 7.07 15.67 -4.77
CA ASP A 229 7.02 15.94 -6.21
C ASP A 229 7.50 14.76 -7.07
N THR A 230 7.77 13.61 -6.46
CA THR A 230 8.11 12.37 -7.17
C THR A 230 6.87 11.50 -7.29
N LEU A 231 6.34 11.38 -8.50
CA LEU A 231 5.17 10.57 -8.78
C LEU A 231 5.54 9.34 -9.59
N VAL A 232 5.09 8.19 -9.12
CA VAL A 232 5.25 6.90 -9.80
C VAL A 232 3.91 6.53 -10.44
N PRO A 233 3.82 6.44 -11.78
CA PRO A 233 2.56 6.20 -12.49
C PRO A 233 2.04 4.77 -12.36
N HIS A 234 2.85 3.86 -11.80
CA HIS A 234 2.53 2.45 -11.64
C HIS A 234 2.50 2.07 -10.16
N ARG A 235 1.80 0.97 -9.84
CA ARG A 235 1.79 0.42 -8.49
C ARG A 235 3.20 0.02 -8.08
N LEU A 236 3.64 0.48 -6.91
CA LEU A 236 4.94 0.10 -6.36
C LEU A 236 5.02 -1.43 -6.16
N PRO A 237 6.20 -2.03 -6.41
CA PRO A 237 6.40 -3.45 -6.15
C PRO A 237 6.38 -3.77 -4.65
N GLU A 238 6.25 -5.05 -4.30
CA GLU A 238 6.58 -5.50 -2.93
C GLU A 238 8.09 -5.40 -2.76
N PHE A 239 8.53 -4.72 -1.70
CA PHE A 239 9.94 -4.45 -1.47
C PHE A 239 10.60 -5.60 -0.69
N GLN A 240 11.71 -6.12 -1.22
CA GLN A 240 12.59 -7.03 -0.50
C GLN A 240 14.00 -6.43 -0.47
N GLY A 241 14.51 -6.14 0.74
CA GLY A 241 15.79 -5.46 0.90
C GLY A 241 15.78 -3.98 0.51
N ASN A 242 16.97 -3.44 0.27
CA ASN A 242 17.15 -2.05 -0.14
C ASN A 242 16.96 -1.91 -1.65
N TRP A 243 16.24 -0.89 -2.07
CA TRP A 243 15.97 -0.62 -3.48
C TRP A 243 16.00 0.89 -3.75
N ILE A 244 16.20 1.25 -5.01
CA ILE A 244 16.06 2.61 -5.50
C ILE A 244 15.28 2.60 -6.82
N GLY A 245 14.33 3.52 -6.97
CA GLY A 245 13.60 3.71 -8.22
C GLY A 245 14.43 4.55 -9.19
N VAL A 246 14.66 4.04 -10.40
CA VAL A 246 15.37 4.77 -11.46
C VAL A 246 14.49 4.91 -12.70
N SER A 247 14.65 6.02 -13.41
CA SER A 247 13.98 6.28 -14.68
C SER A 247 14.96 6.89 -15.67
N LYS A 248 14.83 6.52 -16.95
CA LYS A 248 15.62 7.12 -18.03
C LYS A 248 15.12 8.53 -18.28
N VAL A 249 16.03 9.49 -18.25
CA VAL A 249 15.76 10.92 -18.48
C VAL A 249 16.59 11.42 -19.67
N SER A 250 16.09 12.45 -20.35
CA SER A 250 16.77 13.08 -21.49
C SER A 250 17.91 14.02 -21.08
N ASP A 251 17.88 14.51 -19.84
CA ASP A 251 18.67 15.61 -19.30
C ASP A 251 19.34 15.21 -17.97
N PRO A 252 20.24 14.21 -17.98
CA PRO A 252 20.79 13.59 -16.76
C PRO A 252 21.52 14.57 -15.83
N GLU A 253 22.04 15.69 -16.35
CA GLU A 253 22.73 16.73 -15.57
C GLU A 253 21.87 17.40 -14.50
N ASN A 254 20.54 17.32 -14.60
CA ASN A 254 19.61 17.89 -13.63
C ASN A 254 19.25 16.92 -12.49
N TRP A 255 19.74 15.68 -12.54
CA TRP A 255 19.30 14.59 -11.69
C TRP A 255 20.46 13.87 -11.00
N CYS A 256 20.14 13.10 -9.97
CA CYS A 256 21.07 12.12 -9.43
C CYS A 256 21.12 10.92 -10.38
N THR A 257 22.28 10.67 -10.99
CA THR A 257 22.48 9.57 -11.92
C THR A 257 22.97 8.32 -11.18
N VAL A 258 22.53 7.16 -11.64
CA VAL A 258 22.94 5.85 -11.13
C VAL A 258 23.57 5.08 -12.28
N ASP A 259 24.71 4.44 -12.03
CA ASP A 259 25.30 3.46 -12.93
C ASP A 259 24.73 2.09 -12.53
N ALA A 260 24.19 1.36 -13.51
CA ALA A 260 23.55 0.08 -13.27
C ALA A 260 23.96 -0.90 -14.36
N ASP A 261 24.20 -2.15 -14.01
CA ASP A 261 24.47 -3.19 -14.98
C ASP A 261 23.21 -3.59 -15.78
N ASP A 262 23.38 -4.46 -16.79
CA ASP A 262 22.29 -4.94 -17.64
C ASP A 262 21.21 -5.70 -16.84
N ASP A 263 21.54 -6.21 -15.65
CA ASP A 263 20.65 -6.93 -14.73
C ASP A 263 19.96 -6.00 -13.71
N GLY A 264 20.26 -4.69 -13.74
CA GLY A 264 19.65 -3.67 -12.89
C GLY A 264 20.22 -3.60 -11.48
N ALA A 265 21.39 -4.21 -11.22
CA ALA A 265 22.13 -4.00 -9.99
C ALA A 265 22.85 -2.65 -10.03
N VAL A 266 22.76 -1.93 -8.91
CA VAL A 266 23.37 -0.61 -8.67
C VAL A 266 24.59 -0.76 -7.77
#